data_AF-A0AA88QSK5-F1
#
_entry.id   AF-A0AA88QSK5-F1
#
_cell.length_a   1.000
_cell.length_b   1.000
_cell.length_c   1.000
_cell.angle_alpha   90.00
_cell.angle_beta   90.00
_cell.angle_gamma   90.00
#
_symmetry.space_group_name_H-M   'P 1'
#
loop_
_entity.id
_entity.type
_entity.pdbx_description
1 polymer ?
#
loop_
_entity_poly.entity_id
_entity_poly.type
_entity_poly.pdbx_seq_one_letter_code
_entity_poly.pdbx_strand_id
1 'polypeptide(L)'
;MAKDGPNWDGLLKWSLAHSDATRPARNLSEEDRKWFMEAMQAQVIDVIKRMKEITLVMQAPEEVLEAQGVTANDIKDMLDELQEHVESIDNANDLHSIGGLVPLLNYLKNSDAGIRAKVAEVVTTIVQNNPRSQQLVMEASGLEPLLFNFTSDPDINVRTTALSAISSLIRHNKPGITAFRLANGYAALRDALSSESVRFQRKALNLIQYLLHENHSDCAVVSQLGFPRIMMHLASSEDLEVREAALGGLLELARDRTGGTNGNLSGEAEKLKPVLRDRIEGISLMSPEDLEAAKEERQLVDSLWAACYNEPSSLQEKGLLVLPGEDAPSIPPDVASKHFEPPLRAWAANEAAGRQPSTEKKESPLLLGFGPPSEHARVQSNSGGEADAGGQNTST
;
A
#
# COMPACT_ATOMS: atom_id res chain seq x y z
N MET A 1 3.45 -22.86 -27.10
CA MET A 1 4.04 -21.51 -27.27
C MET A 1 4.58 -21.09 -25.91
N ALA A 2 5.89 -21.13 -25.71
CA ALA A 2 6.63 -20.54 -24.57
C ALA A 2 8.12 -20.88 -24.72
N LYS A 3 8.85 -20.20 -25.63
CA LYS A 3 10.32 -20.35 -25.73
C LYS A 3 11.04 -19.09 -26.27
N ASP A 4 10.50 -17.89 -26.05
CA ASP A 4 11.25 -16.65 -26.30
C ASP A 4 11.61 -15.98 -24.98
N GLY A 5 12.30 -16.73 -24.13
CA GLY A 5 13.13 -16.14 -23.09
C GLY A 5 14.42 -15.61 -23.73
N PRO A 6 15.17 -14.71 -23.06
CA PRO A 6 16.44 -14.22 -23.56
C PRO A 6 17.34 -15.41 -23.93
N ASN A 7 17.95 -15.39 -25.11
CA ASN A 7 18.82 -16.46 -25.59
C ASN A 7 20.14 -16.46 -24.79
N TRP A 8 20.08 -16.99 -23.56
CA TRP A 8 21.20 -17.06 -22.62
C TRP A 8 22.37 -17.87 -23.17
N ASP A 9 22.09 -18.90 -23.99
CA ASP A 9 23.13 -19.69 -24.67
C ASP A 9 23.86 -18.88 -25.74
N GLY A 10 23.13 -18.05 -26.48
CA GLY A 10 23.71 -17.08 -27.42
C GLY A 10 24.55 -16.01 -26.70
N LEU A 11 24.05 -15.49 -25.57
CA LEU A 11 24.75 -14.50 -24.75
C LEU A 11 26.03 -15.08 -24.14
N LEU A 12 25.99 -16.32 -23.65
CA LEU A 12 27.13 -17.05 -23.09
C LEU A 12 28.18 -17.36 -24.17
N LYS A 13 27.75 -17.80 -25.36
CA LYS A 13 28.66 -18.03 -26.50
C LYS A 13 29.31 -16.74 -26.96
N TRP A 14 28.56 -15.66 -27.02
CA TRP A 14 29.08 -14.33 -27.34
C TRP A 14 30.06 -13.86 -26.27
N SER A 15 29.73 -14.02 -24.98
CA SER A 15 30.59 -13.65 -23.86
C SER A 15 31.87 -14.46 -23.87
N LEU A 16 31.82 -15.79 -24.03
CA LEU A 16 33.02 -16.64 -24.13
C LEU A 16 33.92 -16.25 -25.33
N ALA A 17 33.31 -15.91 -26.47
CA ALA A 17 34.05 -15.49 -27.65
C ALA A 17 34.72 -14.12 -27.49
N HIS A 18 34.18 -13.25 -26.63
CA HIS A 18 34.70 -11.90 -26.37
C HIS A 18 35.47 -11.79 -25.04
N SER A 19 35.37 -12.80 -24.16
CA SER A 19 36.09 -12.91 -22.90
C SER A 19 37.35 -13.75 -23.12
N ASP A 20 38.39 -13.14 -23.66
CA ASP A 20 39.71 -13.75 -23.70
C ASP A 20 40.33 -13.65 -22.30
N ALA A 21 40.18 -14.69 -21.48
CA ALA A 21 40.68 -14.76 -20.10
C ALA A 21 42.22 -14.72 -19.99
N THR A 22 42.94 -14.67 -21.11
CA THR A 22 44.40 -14.56 -21.17
C THR A 22 44.91 -13.13 -21.36
N ARG A 23 44.01 -12.16 -21.63
CA ARG A 23 44.35 -10.74 -21.71
C ARG A 23 44.10 -10.08 -20.35
N PRO A 24 44.98 -9.18 -19.89
CA PRO A 24 44.67 -8.38 -18.70
C PRO A 24 43.34 -7.64 -18.92
N ALA A 25 42.56 -7.44 -17.85
CA ALA A 25 41.30 -6.71 -17.88
C ALA A 25 41.50 -5.45 -18.74
N ARG A 26 40.75 -5.36 -19.84
CA ARG A 26 40.87 -4.24 -20.78
C ARG A 26 40.42 -3.00 -20.02
N ASN A 27 41.38 -2.19 -19.55
CA ASN A 27 41.09 -0.88 -18.99
C ASN A 27 40.33 -0.12 -20.08
N LEU A 28 39.08 0.24 -19.82
CA LEU A 28 38.34 1.10 -20.73
C LEU A 28 39.21 2.33 -20.99
N SER A 29 39.43 2.66 -22.26
CA SER A 29 40.09 3.91 -22.61
C SER A 29 39.25 5.07 -22.06
N GLU A 30 39.89 6.20 -21.75
CA GLU A 30 39.13 7.37 -21.28
C GLU A 30 38.10 7.81 -22.32
N GLU A 31 38.41 7.59 -23.60
CA GLU A 31 37.53 7.81 -24.75
C GLU A 31 36.33 6.87 -24.75
N ASP A 32 36.50 5.56 -24.50
CA ASP A 32 35.38 4.60 -24.43
C ASP A 32 34.49 4.87 -23.21
N ARG A 33 35.09 5.26 -22.07
CA ARG A 33 34.35 5.63 -20.87
C ARG A 33 33.55 6.91 -21.10
N LYS A 34 34.14 7.89 -21.79
CA LYS A 34 33.47 9.15 -22.14
C LYS A 34 32.35 8.91 -23.15
N TRP A 35 32.60 8.12 -24.19
CA TRP A 35 31.58 7.72 -25.16
C TRP A 35 30.42 6.99 -24.50
N PHE A 36 30.70 6.04 -23.59
CA PHE A 36 29.65 5.34 -22.85
C PHE A 36 28.85 6.28 -21.95
N MET A 37 29.51 7.16 -21.19
CA MET A 37 28.83 8.15 -20.37
C MET A 37 28.00 9.13 -21.21
N GLU A 38 28.52 9.58 -22.36
CA GLU A 38 27.79 10.46 -23.29
C GLU A 38 26.59 9.75 -23.91
N ALA A 39 26.73 8.50 -24.35
CA ALA A 39 25.62 7.71 -24.91
C ALA A 39 24.55 7.41 -23.84
N MET A 40 24.97 7.08 -22.62
CA MET A 40 24.07 6.83 -21.50
C MET A 40 23.37 8.12 -21.06
N GLN A 41 24.07 9.26 -21.00
CA GLN A 41 23.49 10.57 -20.67
C GLN A 41 22.58 11.12 -21.78
N ALA A 42 22.91 10.87 -23.05
CA ALA A 42 22.06 11.27 -24.17
C ALA A 42 20.74 10.47 -24.21
N GLN A 43 20.71 9.27 -23.62
CA GLN A 43 19.54 8.41 -23.57
C GLN A 43 18.76 8.51 -22.24
N VAL A 44 19.37 9.03 -21.17
CA VAL A 44 18.68 9.32 -19.91
C VAL A 44 18.04 10.71 -20.03
N ILE A 45 16.72 10.73 -20.24
CA ILE A 45 15.93 11.96 -20.12
C ILE A 45 16.15 12.49 -18.70
N ASP A 46 16.59 13.75 -18.57
CA ASP A 46 16.62 14.42 -17.28
C ASP A 46 15.18 14.66 -16.83
N VAL A 47 14.65 13.67 -16.11
CA VAL A 47 13.26 13.63 -15.64
C VAL A 47 12.94 14.87 -14.81
N ILE A 48 13.87 15.33 -13.96
CA ILE A 48 13.68 16.52 -13.13
C ILE A 48 13.57 17.77 -14.01
N LYS A 49 14.41 17.91 -15.04
CA LYS A 49 14.29 19.00 -16.00
C LYS A 49 12.95 18.95 -16.72
N ARG A 50 12.51 17.76 -17.17
CA ARG A 50 11.22 17.62 -17.85
C ARG A 50 10.03 17.95 -16.93
N MET A 51 10.04 17.48 -15.69
CA MET A 51 9.03 17.85 -14.69
C MET A 51 9.00 19.35 -14.39
N LYS A 52 10.16 20.04 -14.43
CA LYS A 52 10.22 21.51 -14.32
C LYS A 52 9.57 22.20 -15.51
N GLU A 53 9.79 21.71 -16.73
CA GLU A 53 9.13 22.23 -17.94
C GLU A 53 7.61 22.07 -17.83
N ILE A 54 7.12 20.88 -17.41
CA ILE A 54 5.69 20.64 -17.19
C ILE A 54 5.15 21.60 -16.11
N THR A 55 5.88 21.76 -15.00
CA THR A 55 5.52 22.69 -13.92
C THR A 55 5.39 24.14 -14.42
N LEU A 56 6.30 24.58 -15.27
CA LEU A 56 6.26 25.93 -15.87
C LEU A 56 5.01 26.15 -16.72
N VAL A 57 4.61 25.14 -17.50
CA VAL A 57 3.37 25.20 -18.28
C VAL A 57 2.14 25.25 -17.35
N MET A 58 2.14 24.47 -16.26
CA MET A 58 1.05 24.51 -15.27
C MET A 58 0.98 25.80 -14.46
N GLN A 59 2.06 26.57 -14.40
CA GLN A 59 2.07 27.88 -13.74
C GLN A 59 1.63 29.02 -14.67
N ALA A 60 1.59 28.77 -15.99
CA ALA A 60 1.18 29.79 -16.95
C ALA A 60 -0.33 30.08 -16.81
N PRO A 61 -0.75 31.35 -16.95
CA PRO A 61 -2.16 31.71 -17.00
C PRO A 61 -2.87 31.01 -18.16
N GLU A 62 -4.14 30.65 -17.96
CA GLU A 62 -4.96 29.94 -18.96
C GLU A 62 -5.04 30.74 -20.27
N GLU A 63 -5.12 32.07 -20.20
CA GLU A 63 -5.17 32.95 -21.38
C GLU A 63 -3.88 32.87 -22.21
N VAL A 64 -2.73 32.65 -21.55
CA VAL A 64 -1.44 32.49 -22.22
C VAL A 64 -1.34 31.13 -22.89
N LEU A 65 -1.85 30.08 -22.23
CA LEU A 65 -1.92 28.73 -22.79
C LEU A 65 -2.82 28.69 -24.02
N GLU A 66 -4.01 29.30 -23.95
CA GLU A 66 -4.93 29.42 -25.08
C GLU A 66 -4.31 30.22 -26.23
N ALA A 67 -3.64 31.34 -25.95
CA ALA A 67 -2.95 32.14 -26.97
C ALA A 67 -1.79 31.39 -27.65
N GLN A 68 -1.16 30.44 -26.94
CA GLN A 68 -0.13 29.55 -27.48
C GLN A 68 -0.72 28.34 -28.21
N GLY A 69 -2.04 28.19 -28.24
CA GLY A 69 -2.73 27.07 -28.88
C GLY A 69 -2.67 25.77 -28.09
N VAL A 70 -2.35 25.81 -26.80
CA VAL A 70 -2.36 24.64 -25.91
C VAL A 70 -3.81 24.24 -25.67
N THR A 71 -4.17 23.03 -26.06
CA THR A 71 -5.51 22.48 -25.90
C THR A 71 -5.65 21.72 -24.58
N ALA A 72 -6.90 21.47 -24.16
CA ALA A 72 -7.17 20.62 -22.99
C ALA A 72 -6.60 19.20 -23.14
N ASN A 73 -6.45 18.69 -24.36
CA ASN A 73 -5.84 17.39 -24.60
C ASN A 73 -4.32 17.45 -24.40
N ASP A 74 -3.65 18.51 -24.84
CA ASP A 74 -2.22 18.68 -24.59
C ASP A 74 -1.91 18.74 -23.08
N ILE A 75 -2.79 19.39 -22.30
CA ILE A 75 -2.67 19.40 -20.83
C ILE A 75 -2.85 17.98 -20.26
N LYS A 76 -3.78 17.18 -20.78
CA LYS A 76 -3.99 15.80 -20.34
C LYS A 76 -2.76 14.94 -20.65
N ASP A 77 -2.22 15.03 -21.86
CA ASP A 77 -1.03 14.30 -22.27
C ASP A 77 0.18 14.69 -21.41
N MET A 78 0.31 15.97 -21.04
CA MET A 78 1.35 16.43 -20.11
C MET A 78 1.16 15.90 -18.69
N LEU A 79 -0.09 15.76 -18.23
CA LEU A 79 -0.40 15.16 -16.93
C LEU A 79 -0.20 13.63 -16.93
N ASP A 80 -0.46 12.96 -18.05
CA ASP A 80 -0.11 11.55 -18.26
C ASP A 80 1.41 11.36 -18.16
N GLU A 81 2.18 12.18 -18.88
CA GLU A 81 3.64 12.16 -18.79
C GLU A 81 4.12 12.45 -17.36
N LEU A 82 3.54 13.44 -16.69
CA LEU A 82 3.88 13.75 -15.29
C LEU A 82 3.58 12.56 -14.37
N GLN A 83 2.48 11.84 -14.60
CA GLN A 83 2.10 10.68 -13.82
C GLN A 83 3.16 9.58 -13.89
N GLU A 84 3.65 9.27 -15.10
CA GLU A 84 4.71 8.28 -15.31
C GLU A 84 5.98 8.65 -14.55
N HIS A 85 6.38 9.92 -14.57
CA HIS A 85 7.57 10.38 -13.87
C HIS A 85 7.43 10.25 -12.35
N VAL A 86 6.27 10.58 -11.78
CA VAL A 86 6.02 10.55 -10.33
C VAL A 86 5.66 9.16 -9.78
N GLU A 87 5.64 8.11 -10.61
CA GLU A 87 5.60 6.72 -10.12
C GLU A 87 6.84 6.40 -9.26
N SER A 88 7.96 7.06 -9.55
CA SER A 88 9.13 7.04 -8.66
C SER A 88 8.89 7.92 -7.43
N ILE A 89 9.06 7.33 -6.25
CA ILE A 89 8.92 8.01 -4.94
C ILE A 89 9.84 9.23 -4.86
N ASP A 90 11.06 9.14 -5.41
CA ASP A 90 12.02 10.25 -5.40
C ASP A 90 11.53 11.41 -6.26
N ASN A 91 11.05 11.14 -7.48
CA ASN A 91 10.49 12.14 -8.37
C ASN A 91 9.22 12.78 -7.78
N ALA A 92 8.34 11.98 -7.16
CA ALA A 92 7.15 12.49 -6.48
C ALA A 92 7.52 13.50 -5.36
N ASN A 93 8.58 13.24 -4.61
CA ASN A 93 9.10 14.16 -3.60
C ASN A 93 9.75 15.40 -4.23
N ASP A 94 10.49 15.22 -5.32
CA ASP A 94 11.13 16.32 -6.05
C ASP A 94 10.14 17.25 -6.74
N LEU A 95 8.96 16.76 -7.13
CA LEU A 95 7.88 17.59 -7.68
C LEU A 95 7.51 18.76 -6.75
N HIS A 96 7.49 18.51 -5.44
CA HIS A 96 7.28 19.58 -4.47
C HIS A 96 8.49 20.54 -4.42
N SER A 97 9.71 20.00 -4.37
CA SER A 97 10.96 20.77 -4.33
C SER A 97 11.13 21.71 -5.53
N ILE A 98 10.63 21.32 -6.71
CA ILE A 98 10.65 22.15 -7.93
C ILE A 98 9.44 23.11 -8.03
N GLY A 99 8.55 23.12 -7.04
CA GLY A 99 7.38 24.01 -7.01
C GLY A 99 6.20 23.56 -7.88
N GLY A 100 6.15 22.29 -8.29
CA GLY A 100 5.09 21.74 -9.15
C GLY A 100 3.84 21.27 -8.42
N LEU A 101 3.93 20.98 -7.11
CA LEU A 101 2.80 20.44 -6.35
C LEU A 101 1.61 21.41 -6.25
N VAL A 102 1.85 22.68 -5.91
CA VAL A 102 0.78 23.67 -5.75
C VAL A 102 0.07 23.98 -7.08
N PRO A 103 0.79 24.21 -8.20
CA PRO A 103 0.17 24.31 -9.53
C PRO A 103 -0.67 23.06 -9.87
N LEU A 104 -0.15 21.87 -9.62
CA LEU A 104 -0.90 20.62 -9.84
C LEU A 104 -2.23 20.61 -9.08
N LEU A 105 -2.21 20.94 -7.77
CA LEU A 105 -3.42 20.99 -6.95
C LEU A 105 -4.42 22.06 -7.43
N ASN A 106 -3.96 23.17 -8.00
CA ASN A 106 -4.86 24.19 -8.56
C ASN A 106 -5.66 23.67 -9.76
N TYR A 107 -5.12 22.76 -10.55
CA TYR A 107 -5.82 22.16 -11.69
C TYR A 107 -6.97 21.24 -11.25
N LEU A 108 -7.09 20.88 -9.96
CA LEU A 108 -8.30 20.23 -9.43
C LEU A 108 -9.54 21.12 -9.53
N LYS A 109 -9.39 22.44 -9.76
CA LYS A 109 -10.48 23.40 -9.96
C LYS A 109 -10.68 23.79 -11.42
N ASN A 110 -10.03 23.09 -12.36
CA ASN A 110 -10.11 23.39 -13.78
C ASN A 110 -11.55 23.18 -14.32
N SER A 111 -11.90 23.91 -15.38
CA SER A 111 -13.21 23.83 -16.04
C SER A 111 -13.47 22.47 -16.70
N ASP A 112 -12.44 21.81 -17.24
CA ASP A 112 -12.52 20.51 -17.89
C ASP A 112 -12.51 19.35 -16.87
N ALA A 113 -13.55 18.52 -16.92
CA ALA A 113 -13.69 17.37 -16.02
C ALA A 113 -12.58 16.32 -16.23
N GLY A 114 -12.12 16.12 -17.47
CA GLY A 114 -11.02 15.20 -17.76
C GLY A 114 -9.71 15.65 -17.12
N ILE A 115 -9.41 16.96 -17.16
CA ILE A 115 -8.24 17.54 -16.47
C ILE A 115 -8.37 17.33 -14.96
N ARG A 116 -9.51 17.67 -14.35
CA ARG A 116 -9.73 17.44 -12.90
C ARG A 116 -9.54 15.97 -12.52
N ALA A 117 -10.08 15.05 -13.32
CA ALA A 117 -9.93 13.61 -13.09
C ALA A 117 -8.47 13.17 -13.18
N LYS A 118 -7.75 13.62 -14.23
CA LYS A 118 -6.35 13.28 -14.47
C LYS A 118 -5.44 13.80 -13.36
N VAL A 119 -5.63 15.04 -12.91
CA VAL A 119 -4.90 15.62 -11.79
C VAL A 119 -5.11 14.80 -10.52
N ALA A 120 -6.34 14.37 -10.22
CA ALA A 120 -6.60 13.50 -9.08
C ALA A 120 -5.89 12.14 -9.20
N GLU A 121 -5.73 11.59 -10.41
CA GLU A 121 -4.92 10.40 -10.66
C GLU A 121 -3.43 10.65 -10.38
N VAL A 122 -2.86 11.76 -10.88
CA VAL A 122 -1.47 12.14 -10.58
C VAL A 122 -1.25 12.30 -9.08
N VAL A 123 -2.16 13.00 -8.39
CA VAL A 123 -2.11 13.15 -6.92
C VAL A 123 -2.21 11.79 -6.21
N THR A 124 -3.05 10.87 -6.71
CA THR A 124 -3.13 9.50 -6.19
C THR A 124 -1.76 8.83 -6.25
N THR A 125 -1.08 8.86 -7.40
CA THR A 125 0.25 8.28 -7.58
C THR A 125 1.28 8.93 -6.65
N ILE A 126 1.28 10.26 -6.53
CA ILE A 126 2.25 11.01 -5.69
C ILE A 126 2.17 10.60 -4.21
N VAL A 127 0.96 10.40 -3.68
CA VAL A 127 0.73 10.17 -2.23
C VAL A 127 0.62 8.69 -1.87
N GLN A 128 0.48 7.80 -2.85
CA GLN A 128 0.30 6.37 -2.61
C GLN A 128 1.51 5.78 -1.90
N ASN A 129 1.30 5.31 -0.66
CA ASN A 129 2.34 4.74 0.20
C ASN A 129 3.57 5.66 0.39
N ASN A 130 3.39 6.99 0.30
CA ASN A 130 4.46 7.97 0.44
C ASN A 130 4.14 8.99 1.55
N PRO A 131 4.57 8.76 2.80
CA PRO A 131 4.27 9.63 3.94
C PRO A 131 4.74 11.08 3.76
N ARG A 132 5.87 11.30 3.07
CA ARG A 132 6.41 12.63 2.82
C ARG A 132 5.49 13.41 1.88
N SER A 133 5.14 12.84 0.75
CA SER A 133 4.18 13.46 -0.18
C SER A 133 2.79 13.64 0.43
N GLN A 134 2.31 12.68 1.22
CA GLN A 134 1.05 12.81 1.97
C GLN A 134 1.07 14.06 2.86
N GLN A 135 2.15 14.26 3.63
CA GLN A 135 2.31 15.44 4.48
C GLN A 135 2.34 16.74 3.65
N LEU A 136 3.12 16.77 2.57
CA LEU A 136 3.25 17.96 1.71
C LEU A 136 1.92 18.35 1.04
N VAL A 137 1.12 17.36 0.63
CA VAL A 137 -0.23 17.60 0.08
C VAL A 137 -1.19 18.13 1.15
N MET A 138 -1.11 17.62 2.38
CA MET A 138 -1.90 18.13 3.50
C MET A 138 -1.52 19.59 3.85
N GLU A 139 -0.22 19.91 3.89
CA GLU A 139 0.28 21.27 4.14
C GLU A 139 -0.12 22.25 3.03
N ALA A 140 -0.16 21.79 1.78
CA ALA A 140 -0.63 22.57 0.63
C ALA A 140 -2.17 22.69 0.55
N SER A 141 -2.91 22.26 1.59
CA SER A 141 -4.39 22.26 1.61
C SER A 141 -5.03 21.48 0.45
N GLY A 142 -4.34 20.46 -0.07
CA GLY A 142 -4.80 19.66 -1.21
C GLY A 142 -6.02 18.78 -0.92
N LEU A 143 -6.31 18.49 0.35
CA LEU A 143 -7.48 17.70 0.75
C LEU A 143 -8.81 18.41 0.44
N GLU A 144 -8.88 19.74 0.57
CA GLU A 144 -10.11 20.50 0.37
C GLU A 144 -10.63 20.44 -1.08
N PRO A 145 -9.82 20.74 -2.13
CA PRO A 145 -10.24 20.55 -3.51
C PRO A 145 -10.62 19.10 -3.86
N LEU A 146 -9.90 18.12 -3.29
CA LEU A 146 -10.23 16.71 -3.49
C LEU A 146 -11.60 16.34 -2.89
N LEU A 147 -11.90 16.83 -1.68
CA LEU A 147 -13.20 16.62 -1.03
C LEU A 147 -14.34 17.31 -1.81
N PHE A 148 -14.09 18.51 -2.33
CA PHE A 148 -15.05 19.21 -3.19
C PHE A 148 -15.36 18.39 -4.45
N ASN A 149 -14.33 17.91 -5.14
CA ASN A 149 -14.50 17.08 -6.35
C ASN A 149 -15.16 15.74 -6.05
N PHE A 150 -14.88 15.12 -4.90
CA PHE A 150 -15.52 13.87 -4.48
C PHE A 150 -17.03 14.05 -4.20
N THR A 151 -17.40 15.15 -3.55
CA THR A 151 -18.78 15.39 -3.08
C THR A 151 -19.68 16.02 -4.12
N SER A 152 -19.16 16.96 -4.91
CA SER A 152 -19.97 17.95 -5.62
C SER A 152 -19.75 17.96 -7.13
N ASP A 153 -18.76 17.23 -7.66
CA ASP A 153 -18.49 17.22 -9.10
C ASP A 153 -19.63 16.53 -9.87
N PRO A 154 -20.11 17.10 -11.00
CA PRO A 154 -21.12 16.46 -11.83
C PRO A 154 -20.62 15.17 -12.50
N ASP A 155 -19.30 15.05 -12.72
CA ASP A 155 -18.70 13.93 -13.42
C ASP A 155 -18.32 12.80 -12.44
N ILE A 156 -18.91 11.62 -12.65
CA ILE A 156 -18.68 10.45 -11.78
C ILE A 156 -17.23 9.95 -11.83
N ASN A 157 -16.53 10.11 -12.95
CA ASN A 157 -15.12 9.74 -13.08
C ASN A 157 -14.27 10.66 -12.20
N VAL A 158 -14.52 11.97 -12.21
CA VAL A 158 -13.84 12.93 -11.31
C VAL A 158 -14.07 12.57 -9.85
N ARG A 159 -15.33 12.27 -9.47
CA ARG A 159 -15.64 11.84 -8.10
C ARG A 159 -14.89 10.56 -7.71
N THR A 160 -14.77 9.62 -8.64
CA THR A 160 -14.12 8.32 -8.46
C THR A 160 -12.61 8.44 -8.30
N THR A 161 -11.96 9.27 -9.12
CA THR A 161 -10.52 9.52 -9.04
C THR A 161 -10.19 10.39 -7.82
N ALA A 162 -11.02 11.38 -7.49
CA ALA A 162 -10.88 12.16 -6.26
C ALA A 162 -10.96 11.29 -5.00
N LEU A 163 -11.92 10.36 -4.94
CA LEU A 163 -12.00 9.38 -3.85
C LEU A 163 -10.75 8.48 -3.78
N SER A 164 -10.17 8.13 -4.92
CA SER A 164 -8.92 7.35 -4.98
C SER A 164 -7.76 8.14 -4.38
N ALA A 165 -7.63 9.41 -4.74
CA ALA A 165 -6.62 10.30 -4.20
C ALA A 165 -6.77 10.49 -2.69
N ILE A 166 -8.00 10.72 -2.21
CA ILE A 166 -8.30 10.82 -0.77
C ILE A 166 -7.94 9.53 -0.06
N SER A 167 -8.34 8.37 -0.59
CA SER A 167 -8.00 7.06 -0.02
C SER A 167 -6.49 6.89 0.14
N SER A 168 -5.71 7.19 -0.90
CA SER A 168 -4.24 7.12 -0.84
C SER A 168 -3.63 8.17 0.09
N LEU A 169 -4.24 9.35 0.21
CA LEU A 169 -3.75 10.44 1.05
C LEU A 169 -3.92 10.17 2.56
N ILE A 170 -5.03 9.54 2.95
CA ILE A 170 -5.37 9.32 4.36
C ILE A 170 -4.89 7.97 4.91
N ARG A 171 -4.56 7.01 4.04
CA ARG A 171 -4.02 5.70 4.47
C ARG A 171 -2.70 5.88 5.21
N HIS A 172 -2.64 5.30 6.41
CA HIS A 172 -1.56 5.39 7.38
C HIS A 172 -1.21 6.83 7.81
N ASN A 173 -2.13 7.78 7.62
CA ASN A 173 -1.97 9.21 7.91
C ASN A 173 -3.05 9.69 8.88
N LYS A 174 -2.77 9.63 10.19
CA LYS A 174 -3.72 9.98 11.26
C LYS A 174 -4.27 11.42 11.16
N PRO A 175 -3.45 12.46 10.87
CA PRO A 175 -3.96 13.80 10.57
C PRO A 175 -4.95 13.82 9.40
N GLY A 176 -4.64 13.09 8.31
CA GLY A 176 -5.51 12.96 7.14
C GLY A 176 -6.86 12.34 7.47
N ILE A 177 -6.88 11.25 8.24
CA ILE A 177 -8.13 10.60 8.70
C ILE A 177 -8.96 11.56 9.55
N THR A 178 -8.32 12.29 10.45
CA THR A 178 -9.01 13.26 11.33
C THR A 178 -9.63 14.40 10.51
N ALA A 179 -8.88 14.94 9.54
CA ALA A 179 -9.37 15.99 8.64
C ALA A 179 -10.54 15.49 7.77
N PHE A 180 -10.44 14.27 7.26
CA PHE A 180 -11.53 13.63 6.49
C PHE A 180 -12.81 13.46 7.33
N ARG A 181 -12.68 13.06 8.61
CA ARG A 181 -13.82 12.95 9.53
C ARG A 181 -14.45 14.33 9.80
N LEU A 182 -13.63 15.35 10.07
CA LEU A 182 -14.10 16.71 10.33
C LEU A 182 -14.81 17.34 9.11
N ALA A 183 -14.43 16.95 7.91
CA ALA A 183 -15.07 17.39 6.67
C ALA A 183 -16.33 16.58 6.28
N ASN A 184 -16.93 15.84 7.22
CA ASN A 184 -18.09 14.97 6.97
C ASN A 184 -17.88 13.91 5.89
N GLY A 185 -16.64 13.39 5.74
CA GLY A 185 -16.30 12.40 4.72
C GLY A 185 -17.15 11.13 4.75
N TYR A 186 -17.65 10.70 5.91
CA TYR A 186 -18.57 9.57 6.02
C TYR A 186 -19.94 9.82 5.37
N ALA A 187 -20.47 11.04 5.42
CA ALA A 187 -21.73 11.34 4.72
C ALA A 187 -21.54 11.23 3.20
N ALA A 188 -20.42 11.76 2.70
CA ALA A 188 -20.05 11.65 1.29
C ALA A 188 -19.81 10.21 0.84
N LEU A 189 -19.23 9.37 1.70
CA LEU A 189 -19.08 7.92 1.44
C LEU A 189 -20.44 7.22 1.37
N ARG A 190 -21.39 7.57 2.24
CA ARG A 190 -22.75 7.02 2.19
C ARG A 190 -23.45 7.35 0.87
N ASP A 191 -23.30 8.59 0.42
CA ASP A 191 -23.88 9.05 -0.83
C ASP A 191 -23.20 8.37 -2.04
N ALA A 192 -21.89 8.08 -1.95
CA ALA A 192 -21.15 7.32 -2.95
C ALA A 192 -21.65 5.86 -3.08
N LEU A 193 -22.02 5.22 -1.97
CA LEU A 193 -22.63 3.88 -1.99
C LEU A 193 -24.02 3.84 -2.64
N SER A 194 -24.71 4.98 -2.70
CA SER A 194 -26.03 5.10 -3.33
C SER A 194 -25.95 5.41 -4.83
N SER A 195 -24.74 5.55 -5.38
CA SER A 195 -24.51 5.74 -6.82
C SER A 195 -24.74 4.45 -7.61
N GLU A 196 -25.06 4.54 -8.89
CA GLU A 196 -25.16 3.39 -9.81
C GLU A 196 -23.79 2.86 -10.27
N SER A 197 -22.72 3.64 -10.06
CA SER A 197 -21.39 3.25 -10.51
C SER A 197 -20.73 2.23 -9.59
N VAL A 198 -20.64 0.99 -10.05
CA VAL A 198 -19.95 -0.13 -9.36
C VAL A 198 -18.52 0.24 -8.97
N ARG A 199 -17.76 0.89 -9.85
CA ARG A 199 -16.37 1.32 -9.56
C ARG A 199 -16.32 2.31 -8.39
N PHE A 200 -17.30 3.21 -8.31
CA PHE A 200 -17.37 4.20 -7.24
C PHE A 200 -17.82 3.57 -5.91
N GLN A 201 -18.85 2.73 -5.95
CA GLN A 201 -19.32 1.95 -4.79
C GLN A 201 -18.18 1.10 -4.20
N ARG A 202 -17.47 0.32 -5.04
CA ARG A 202 -16.33 -0.51 -4.62
C ARG A 202 -15.26 0.31 -3.91
N LYS A 203 -14.86 1.46 -4.48
CA LYS A 203 -13.84 2.33 -3.85
C LYS A 203 -14.31 2.90 -2.52
N ALA A 204 -15.59 3.28 -2.42
CA ALA A 204 -16.17 3.77 -1.17
C ALA A 204 -16.20 2.67 -0.10
N LEU A 205 -16.66 1.46 -0.43
CA LEU A 205 -16.67 0.31 0.49
C LEU A 205 -15.27 -0.02 1.01
N ASN A 206 -14.28 -0.07 0.11
CA ASN A 206 -12.89 -0.34 0.49
C ASN A 206 -12.31 0.74 1.42
N LEU A 207 -12.67 2.02 1.22
CA LEU A 207 -12.23 3.09 2.11
C LEU A 207 -12.93 3.00 3.48
N ILE A 208 -14.23 2.69 3.50
CA ILE A 208 -14.97 2.50 4.75
C ILE A 208 -14.37 1.35 5.55
N GLN A 209 -14.12 0.20 4.92
CA GLN A 209 -13.51 -0.96 5.57
C GLN A 209 -12.15 -0.61 6.16
N TYR A 210 -11.30 0.11 5.40
CA TYR A 210 -10.02 0.60 5.91
C TYR A 210 -10.18 1.50 7.15
N LEU A 211 -11.11 2.45 7.12
CA LEU A 211 -11.36 3.36 8.24
C LEU A 211 -11.88 2.65 9.49
N LEU A 212 -12.74 1.64 9.31
CA LEU A 212 -13.27 0.81 10.42
C LEU A 212 -12.16 -0.03 11.07
N HIS A 213 -11.22 -0.56 10.28
CA HIS A 213 -10.07 -1.28 10.79
C HIS A 213 -9.09 -0.39 11.57
N GLU A 214 -8.87 0.84 11.12
CA GLU A 214 -7.96 1.77 11.80
C GLU A 214 -8.56 2.36 13.09
N ASN A 215 -9.88 2.63 13.10
CA ASN A 215 -10.56 3.25 14.23
C ASN A 215 -11.94 2.60 14.49
N HIS A 216 -11.98 1.66 15.43
CA HIS A 216 -13.24 1.04 15.86
C HIS A 216 -14.30 2.04 16.36
N SER A 217 -13.90 3.22 16.85
CA SER A 217 -14.84 4.28 17.24
C SER A 217 -15.73 4.76 16.09
N ASP A 218 -15.29 4.60 14.84
CA ASP A 218 -16.07 4.99 13.66
C ASP A 218 -17.21 4.03 13.37
N CYS A 219 -17.21 2.80 13.92
CA CYS A 219 -18.31 1.84 13.80
C CYS A 219 -19.64 2.43 14.27
N ALA A 220 -19.63 3.23 15.34
CA ALA A 220 -20.81 3.92 15.86
C ALA A 220 -21.33 4.97 14.88
N VAL A 221 -20.45 5.78 14.29
CA VAL A 221 -20.79 6.82 13.30
C VAL A 221 -21.37 6.18 12.03
N VAL A 222 -20.71 5.14 11.52
CA VAL A 222 -21.14 4.38 10.34
C VAL A 222 -22.50 3.71 10.59
N SER A 223 -22.72 3.15 11.78
CA SER A 223 -24.03 2.58 12.15
C SER A 223 -25.13 3.66 12.21
N GLN A 224 -24.85 4.83 12.79
CA GLN A 224 -25.82 5.93 12.88
C GLN A 224 -26.18 6.54 11.52
N LEU A 225 -25.22 6.56 10.58
CA LEU A 225 -25.44 7.07 9.23
C LEU A 225 -26.21 6.11 8.32
N GLY A 226 -26.52 4.88 8.78
CA GLY A 226 -27.34 3.92 8.05
C GLY A 226 -26.58 3.07 7.03
N PHE A 227 -25.25 3.01 7.11
CA PHE A 227 -24.43 2.15 6.26
C PHE A 227 -24.80 0.66 6.28
N PRO A 228 -25.13 0.03 7.44
CA PRO A 228 -25.47 -1.38 7.45
C PRO A 228 -26.61 -1.72 6.49
N ARG A 229 -27.64 -0.87 6.42
CA ARG A 229 -28.78 -1.05 5.51
C ARG A 229 -28.38 -0.97 4.04
N ILE A 230 -27.48 -0.06 3.69
CA ILE A 230 -26.99 0.10 2.32
C ILE A 230 -26.09 -1.08 1.95
N MET A 231 -25.16 -1.47 2.83
CA MET A 231 -24.27 -2.62 2.63
C MET A 231 -25.06 -3.92 2.49
N MET A 232 -26.16 -4.12 3.23
CA MET A 232 -27.05 -5.28 3.05
C MET A 232 -27.65 -5.33 1.64
N HIS A 233 -28.01 -4.18 1.06
CA HIS A 233 -28.48 -4.14 -0.32
C HIS A 233 -27.36 -4.46 -1.33
N LEU A 234 -26.17 -3.90 -1.10
CA LEU A 234 -24.99 -4.14 -1.94
C LEU A 234 -24.43 -5.57 -1.84
N ALA A 235 -24.68 -6.27 -0.73
CA ALA A 235 -24.37 -7.70 -0.58
C ALA A 235 -25.19 -8.57 -1.55
N SER A 236 -26.27 -8.04 -2.13
CA SER A 236 -27.05 -8.68 -3.20
C SER A 236 -26.72 -8.15 -4.60
N SER A 237 -25.65 -7.35 -4.76
CA SER A 237 -25.21 -6.84 -6.07
C SER A 237 -24.81 -7.95 -7.04
N GLU A 238 -24.93 -7.72 -8.35
CA GLU A 238 -24.45 -8.66 -9.37
C GLU A 238 -22.92 -8.69 -9.45
N ASP A 239 -22.25 -7.59 -9.08
CA ASP A 239 -20.80 -7.46 -9.08
C ASP A 239 -20.16 -8.15 -7.87
N LEU A 240 -19.22 -9.06 -8.11
CA LEU A 240 -18.53 -9.83 -7.07
C LEU A 240 -17.77 -8.93 -6.09
N GLU A 241 -17.00 -7.98 -6.60
CA GLU A 241 -16.13 -7.15 -5.76
C GLU A 241 -16.93 -6.19 -4.87
N VAL A 242 -18.05 -5.65 -5.35
CA VAL A 242 -18.98 -4.86 -4.52
C VAL A 242 -19.62 -5.72 -3.44
N ARG A 243 -20.03 -6.97 -3.76
CA ARG A 243 -20.59 -7.89 -2.75
C ARG A 243 -19.56 -8.20 -1.67
N GLU A 244 -18.35 -8.58 -2.05
CA GLU A 244 -17.28 -8.91 -1.12
C GLU A 244 -16.93 -7.73 -0.21
N ALA A 245 -16.75 -6.53 -0.79
CA ALA A 245 -16.47 -5.34 0.01
C ALA A 245 -17.63 -4.96 0.96
N ALA A 246 -18.89 -5.17 0.53
CA ALA A 246 -20.06 -4.94 1.37
C ALA A 246 -20.16 -5.94 2.52
N LEU A 247 -19.93 -7.23 2.25
CA LEU A 247 -19.89 -8.30 3.26
C LEU A 247 -18.75 -8.09 4.26
N GLY A 248 -17.57 -7.66 3.78
CA GLY A 248 -16.44 -7.29 4.63
C GLY A 248 -16.76 -6.13 5.57
N GLY A 249 -17.39 -5.07 5.06
CA GLY A 249 -17.87 -3.96 5.89
C GLY A 249 -18.89 -4.39 6.96
N LEU A 250 -19.85 -5.25 6.59
CA LEU A 250 -20.84 -5.81 7.54
C LEU A 250 -20.18 -6.67 8.61
N LEU A 251 -19.16 -7.47 8.25
CA LEU A 251 -18.41 -8.31 9.19
C LEU A 251 -17.66 -7.48 10.22
N GLU A 252 -17.01 -6.39 9.81
CA GLU A 252 -16.33 -5.49 10.74
C GLU A 252 -17.31 -4.82 11.71
N LEU A 253 -18.47 -4.39 11.22
CA LEU A 253 -19.54 -3.84 12.07
C LEU A 253 -20.16 -4.89 13.01
N ALA A 254 -20.15 -6.17 12.62
CA ALA A 254 -20.59 -7.28 13.47
C ALA A 254 -19.56 -7.60 14.57
N ARG A 255 -18.25 -7.60 14.23
CA ARG A 255 -17.15 -7.89 15.16
C ARG A 255 -17.06 -6.88 16.31
N ASP A 256 -17.18 -5.59 16.01
CA ASP A 256 -17.11 -4.50 17.00
C ASP A 256 -18.14 -4.67 18.14
N ARG A 257 -19.29 -5.30 17.85
CA ARG A 257 -20.37 -5.51 18.83
C ARG A 257 -20.06 -6.56 19.90
N THR A 258 -19.22 -7.54 19.57
CA THR A 258 -18.79 -8.53 20.57
C THR A 258 -17.93 -7.89 21.66
N GLY A 259 -17.41 -6.67 21.42
CA GLY A 259 -16.54 -5.90 22.30
C GLY A 259 -17.19 -4.91 23.27
N GLY A 260 -18.50 -4.65 23.24
CA GLY A 260 -19.15 -3.97 24.39
C GLY A 260 -20.21 -2.88 24.17
N THR A 261 -20.86 -2.74 23.02
CA THR A 261 -22.02 -1.81 22.93
C THR A 261 -23.17 -2.42 22.13
N ASN A 262 -24.34 -2.57 22.77
CA ASN A 262 -25.61 -3.03 22.19
C ASN A 262 -26.12 -2.05 21.11
N GLY A 263 -25.48 -2.03 19.94
CA GLY A 263 -25.85 -1.23 18.78
C GLY A 263 -26.93 -1.90 17.91
N ASN A 264 -27.59 -1.11 17.07
CA ASN A 264 -28.89 -1.36 16.40
C ASN A 264 -29.04 -2.48 15.36
N LEU A 265 -28.12 -3.44 15.15
CA LEU A 265 -28.36 -4.52 14.18
C LEU A 265 -29.36 -5.57 14.70
N SER A 266 -29.90 -5.54 15.93
CA SER A 266 -30.85 -6.60 16.34
C SER A 266 -32.05 -6.73 15.39
N GLY A 267 -32.54 -5.62 14.82
CA GLY A 267 -33.59 -5.63 13.79
C GLY A 267 -33.07 -5.71 12.35
N GLU A 268 -31.78 -5.51 12.12
CA GLU A 268 -31.13 -5.59 10.80
C GLU A 268 -30.48 -6.97 10.56
N ALA A 269 -30.05 -7.66 11.61
CA ALA A 269 -29.57 -9.03 11.60
C ALA A 269 -30.70 -9.99 11.19
N GLU A 270 -31.93 -9.78 11.67
CA GLU A 270 -33.09 -10.52 11.17
C GLU A 270 -33.29 -10.35 9.65
N LYS A 271 -32.98 -9.17 9.10
CA LYS A 271 -33.04 -8.87 7.66
C LYS A 271 -31.81 -9.35 6.89
N LEU A 272 -30.67 -9.48 7.56
CA LEU A 272 -29.44 -10.03 7.00
C LEU A 272 -29.55 -11.55 6.81
N LYS A 273 -30.30 -12.25 7.68
CA LYS A 273 -30.48 -13.71 7.60
C LYS A 273 -31.01 -14.22 6.25
N PRO A 274 -32.08 -13.66 5.64
CA PRO A 274 -32.50 -14.07 4.31
C PRO A 274 -31.45 -13.73 3.24
N VAL A 275 -30.85 -12.54 3.28
CA VAL A 275 -29.81 -12.13 2.32
C VAL A 275 -28.65 -13.12 2.30
N LEU A 276 -28.15 -13.52 3.48
CA LEU A 276 -27.06 -14.51 3.57
C LEU A 276 -27.50 -15.90 3.12
N ARG A 277 -28.74 -16.32 3.39
CA ARG A 277 -29.25 -17.61 2.89
C ARG A 277 -29.32 -17.63 1.37
N ASP A 278 -29.87 -16.58 0.76
CA ASP A 278 -29.97 -16.47 -0.69
C ASP A 278 -28.56 -16.49 -1.33
N ARG A 279 -27.57 -15.84 -0.70
CA ARG A 279 -26.16 -15.92 -1.14
C ARG A 279 -25.56 -17.31 -0.98
N ILE A 280 -25.79 -17.99 0.15
CA ILE A 280 -25.30 -19.36 0.37
C ILE A 280 -25.91 -20.33 -0.65
N GLU A 281 -27.18 -20.17 -0.99
CA GLU A 281 -27.83 -20.93 -2.06
C GLU A 281 -27.22 -20.62 -3.43
N GLY A 282 -27.02 -19.32 -3.73
CA GLY A 282 -26.35 -18.89 -4.96
C GLY A 282 -24.96 -19.48 -5.12
N ILE A 283 -24.13 -19.41 -4.07
CA ILE A 283 -22.79 -20.02 -4.03
C ILE A 283 -22.87 -21.54 -4.22
N SER A 284 -23.88 -22.21 -3.65
CA SER A 284 -24.04 -23.67 -3.80
C SER A 284 -24.34 -24.11 -5.24
N LEU A 285 -24.82 -23.19 -6.09
CA LEU A 285 -25.16 -23.44 -7.49
C LEU A 285 -24.04 -23.03 -8.46
N MET A 286 -22.94 -22.45 -7.96
CA MET A 286 -21.82 -21.99 -8.78
C MET A 286 -20.98 -23.15 -9.34
N SER A 287 -20.33 -22.90 -10.48
CA SER A 287 -19.36 -23.83 -11.06
C SER A 287 -18.07 -23.89 -10.19
N PRO A 288 -17.23 -24.93 -10.31
CA PRO A 288 -15.98 -25.00 -9.53
C PRO A 288 -15.01 -23.85 -9.84
N GLU A 289 -15.02 -23.33 -11.07
CA GLU A 289 -14.21 -22.18 -11.48
C GLU A 289 -14.69 -20.89 -10.79
N ASP A 290 -16.01 -20.68 -10.74
CA ASP A 290 -16.62 -19.53 -10.07
C ASP A 290 -16.48 -19.61 -8.54
N LEU A 291 -16.49 -20.83 -7.97
CA LEU A 291 -16.26 -21.05 -6.55
C LEU A 291 -14.85 -20.59 -6.15
N GLU A 292 -13.84 -20.87 -6.98
CA GLU A 292 -12.47 -20.40 -6.74
C GLU A 292 -12.39 -18.88 -6.78
N ALA A 293 -13.04 -18.24 -7.76
CA ALA A 293 -13.13 -16.78 -7.83
C ALA A 293 -13.85 -16.17 -6.61
N ALA A 294 -14.92 -16.80 -6.12
CA ALA A 294 -15.72 -16.35 -4.99
C ALA A 294 -15.19 -16.85 -3.61
N LYS A 295 -13.91 -17.18 -3.51
CA LYS A 295 -13.32 -17.70 -2.27
C LYS A 295 -13.41 -16.70 -1.11
N GLU A 296 -13.15 -15.42 -1.37
CA GLU A 296 -13.27 -14.37 -0.34
C GLU A 296 -14.74 -14.18 0.07
N GLU A 297 -15.67 -14.12 -0.89
CA GLU A 297 -17.12 -14.10 -0.62
C GLU A 297 -17.53 -15.26 0.32
N ARG A 298 -17.07 -16.49 0.06
CA ARG A 298 -17.38 -17.68 0.89
C ARG A 298 -16.89 -17.52 2.34
N GLN A 299 -15.66 -17.04 2.52
CA GLN A 299 -15.09 -16.83 3.85
C GLN A 299 -15.79 -15.71 4.62
N LEU A 300 -16.16 -14.63 3.92
CA LEU A 300 -16.87 -13.50 4.50
C LEU A 300 -18.29 -13.88 4.93
N VAL A 301 -19.03 -14.61 4.10
CA VAL A 301 -20.39 -15.09 4.41
C VAL A 301 -20.38 -15.99 5.64
N ASP A 302 -19.44 -16.94 5.72
CA ASP A 302 -19.33 -17.84 6.88
C ASP A 302 -18.96 -17.09 8.15
N SER A 303 -17.94 -16.22 8.07
CA SER A 303 -17.49 -15.40 9.21
C SER A 303 -18.61 -14.48 9.70
N LEU A 304 -19.39 -13.90 8.79
CA LEU A 304 -20.50 -13.01 9.13
C LEU A 304 -21.68 -13.79 9.73
N TRP A 305 -21.97 -14.99 9.23
CA TRP A 305 -22.99 -15.88 9.80
C TRP A 305 -22.62 -16.30 11.23
N ALA A 306 -21.38 -16.75 11.43
CA ALA A 306 -20.87 -17.11 12.74
C ALA A 306 -20.90 -15.93 13.72
N ALA A 307 -20.47 -14.74 13.29
CA ALA A 307 -20.47 -13.53 14.11
C ALA A 307 -21.88 -13.06 14.50
N CYS A 308 -22.88 -13.25 13.62
CA CYS A 308 -24.25 -12.78 13.87
C CYS A 308 -25.14 -13.78 14.62
N TYR A 309 -24.96 -15.09 14.40
CA TYR A 309 -25.89 -16.11 14.90
C TYR A 309 -25.27 -17.14 15.85
N ASN A 310 -23.94 -17.12 16.06
CA ASN A 310 -23.22 -18.11 16.87
C ASN A 310 -23.46 -19.57 16.43
N GLU A 311 -23.76 -19.78 15.15
CA GLU A 311 -23.99 -21.09 14.53
C GLU A 311 -23.05 -21.24 13.32
N PRO A 312 -22.62 -22.48 12.98
CA PRO A 312 -21.88 -22.72 11.74
C PRO A 312 -22.78 -22.47 10.52
N SER A 313 -22.23 -21.91 9.44
CA SER A 313 -23.01 -21.71 8.22
C SER A 313 -23.21 -23.03 7.48
N SER A 314 -24.28 -23.12 6.68
CA SER A 314 -24.51 -24.30 5.82
C SER A 314 -23.46 -24.48 4.71
N LEU A 315 -22.53 -23.53 4.54
CA LEU A 315 -21.35 -23.71 3.67
C LEU A 315 -20.35 -24.68 4.28
N GLN A 316 -20.20 -24.67 5.61
CA GLN A 316 -19.35 -25.62 6.33
C GLN A 316 -19.90 -27.05 6.20
N GLU A 317 -21.21 -27.21 6.38
CA GLU A 317 -21.88 -28.51 6.24
C GLU A 317 -21.79 -29.09 4.82
N LYS A 318 -21.75 -28.22 3.79
CA LYS A 318 -21.61 -28.61 2.38
C LYS A 318 -20.17 -28.82 1.93
N GLY A 319 -19.18 -28.61 2.80
CA GLY A 319 -17.75 -28.73 2.45
C GLY A 319 -17.28 -27.68 1.44
N LEU A 320 -17.98 -26.56 1.33
CA LEU A 320 -17.68 -25.46 0.40
C LEU A 320 -16.84 -24.36 1.06
N LEU A 321 -16.48 -24.50 2.33
CA LEU A 321 -15.63 -23.55 3.04
C LEU A 321 -14.17 -23.78 2.66
N VAL A 322 -13.45 -22.73 2.25
CA VAL A 322 -11.98 -22.80 2.11
C VAL A 322 -11.35 -22.41 3.43
N LEU A 323 -10.70 -23.37 4.09
CA LEU A 323 -10.05 -23.15 5.37
C LEU A 323 -8.75 -22.33 5.18
N PRO A 324 -8.40 -21.43 6.11
CA PRO A 324 -7.12 -20.74 6.07
C PRO A 324 -5.97 -21.75 6.15
N GLY A 325 -5.28 -21.99 5.01
CA GLY A 325 -4.13 -22.90 4.94
C GLY A 325 -4.21 -24.03 3.91
N GLU A 326 -5.35 -24.24 3.24
CA GLU A 326 -5.46 -25.23 2.15
C GLU A 326 -4.65 -24.85 0.90
N ASP A 327 -4.23 -23.58 0.78
CA ASP A 327 -3.36 -23.06 -0.29
C ASP A 327 -1.92 -22.77 0.16
N ALA A 328 -1.43 -23.41 1.22
CA ALA A 328 0.01 -23.60 1.27
C ALA A 328 0.33 -24.48 0.05
N PRO A 329 1.07 -24.00 -0.98
CA PRO A 329 1.49 -24.88 -2.07
C PRO A 329 2.12 -26.08 -1.40
N SER A 330 1.57 -27.28 -1.64
CA SER A 330 2.10 -28.52 -1.09
C SER A 330 3.59 -28.46 -1.38
N ILE A 331 4.42 -28.28 -0.34
CA ILE A 331 5.86 -28.14 -0.52
C ILE A 331 6.25 -29.39 -1.32
N PRO A 332 6.73 -29.24 -2.57
CA PRO A 332 7.05 -30.40 -3.38
C PRO A 332 8.01 -31.25 -2.54
N PRO A 333 7.82 -32.58 -2.46
CA PRO A 333 8.64 -33.41 -1.60
C PRO A 333 10.10 -33.09 -1.88
N ASP A 334 10.80 -32.59 -0.87
CA ASP A 334 12.17 -32.13 -0.99
C ASP A 334 13.06 -33.33 -1.34
N VAL A 335 13.24 -33.52 -2.64
CA VAL A 335 14.11 -34.54 -3.22
C VAL A 335 15.56 -34.06 -3.25
N ALA A 336 15.81 -32.76 -3.12
CA ALA A 336 17.15 -32.17 -3.22
C ALA A 336 17.93 -32.29 -1.89
N SER A 337 17.28 -32.14 -0.73
CA SER A 337 17.96 -32.32 0.57
C SER A 337 18.43 -33.74 0.83
N LYS A 338 17.82 -34.75 0.20
CA LYS A 338 18.31 -36.14 0.26
C LYS A 338 19.63 -36.36 -0.51
N HIS A 339 19.95 -35.48 -1.46
CA HIS A 339 21.13 -35.60 -2.31
C HIS A 339 22.20 -34.54 -2.03
N PHE A 340 21.83 -33.42 -1.41
CA PHE A 340 22.73 -32.33 -1.05
C PHE A 340 22.40 -31.82 0.35
N GLU A 341 22.92 -32.48 1.38
CA GLU A 341 23.08 -31.85 2.69
C GLU A 341 24.39 -31.05 2.73
N PRO A 342 24.36 -29.73 2.97
CA PRO A 342 25.57 -28.98 3.31
C PRO A 342 26.09 -29.45 4.68
N PRO A 343 27.41 -29.57 4.88
CA PRO A 343 28.00 -30.12 6.12
C PRO A 343 27.62 -29.35 7.39
N LEU A 344 27.11 -28.12 7.27
CA LEU A 344 26.67 -27.31 8.40
C LEU A 344 25.33 -27.76 9.03
N ARG A 345 24.44 -28.46 8.31
CA ARG A 345 23.19 -28.98 8.90
C ARG A 345 23.37 -30.34 9.59
N ALA A 346 24.31 -31.16 9.14
CA ALA A 346 24.60 -32.46 9.76
C ALA A 346 25.13 -32.34 11.20
N TRP A 347 25.82 -31.23 11.52
CA TRP A 347 26.31 -30.98 12.89
C TRP A 347 25.21 -30.56 13.86
N ALA A 348 24.19 -29.84 13.41
CA ALA A 348 23.07 -29.43 14.28
C ALA A 348 22.15 -30.61 14.64
N ALA A 349 21.96 -31.58 13.74
CA ALA A 349 21.13 -32.76 14.01
C ALA A 349 21.77 -33.73 15.02
N ASN A 350 23.11 -33.84 15.04
CA ASN A 350 23.82 -34.74 15.94
C ASN A 350 23.96 -34.20 17.39
N GLU A 351 23.83 -32.90 17.63
CA GLU A 351 23.82 -32.36 19.01
C GLU A 351 22.49 -32.59 19.74
N ALA A 352 21.38 -32.80 19.02
CA ALA A 352 20.05 -32.96 19.62
C ALA A 352 19.74 -34.39 20.10
N ALA A 353 20.49 -35.40 19.65
CA ALA A 353 20.21 -36.81 19.96
C ALA A 353 20.86 -37.33 21.27
N GLY A 354 21.53 -36.48 22.05
CA GLY A 354 22.34 -36.95 23.18
C GLY A 354 22.50 -35.99 24.34
N ARG A 355 21.43 -35.46 24.95
CA ARG A 355 21.50 -34.87 26.30
C ARG A 355 20.28 -35.21 27.16
N GLN A 356 20.48 -36.07 28.16
CA GLN A 356 19.64 -36.10 29.36
C GLN A 356 19.94 -34.86 30.24
N PRO A 357 18.99 -34.41 31.08
CA PRO A 357 19.10 -33.12 31.74
C PRO A 357 19.95 -33.26 33.02
N SER A 358 21.14 -32.65 33.03
CA SER A 358 21.83 -32.32 34.27
C SER A 358 22.22 -30.84 34.26
N THR A 359 21.87 -30.20 35.37
CA THR A 359 22.06 -28.80 35.71
C THR A 359 23.54 -28.44 35.80
N GLU A 360 24.03 -27.48 35.00
CA GLU A 360 25.09 -26.56 35.40
C GLU A 360 25.31 -25.44 34.36
N LYS A 361 25.56 -24.22 34.86
CA LYS A 361 25.86 -23.00 34.09
C LYS A 361 27.26 -23.07 33.45
N LYS A 362 27.40 -22.67 32.18
CA LYS A 362 28.59 -21.98 31.61
C LYS A 362 28.34 -21.55 30.16
N GLU A 363 28.35 -20.25 29.89
CA GLU A 363 29.45 -19.47 29.27
C GLU A 363 29.63 -19.71 27.77
N SER A 364 29.39 -18.64 27.01
CA SER A 364 29.52 -18.50 25.56
C SER A 364 30.99 -18.42 25.11
N PRO A 365 31.42 -19.15 24.06
CA PRO A 365 32.77 -19.01 23.51
C PRO A 365 32.85 -17.88 22.47
N LEU A 366 33.93 -17.11 22.60
CA LEU A 366 34.29 -15.88 21.92
C LEU A 366 34.75 -16.07 20.46
N LEU A 367 34.33 -15.16 19.59
CA LEU A 367 34.91 -14.88 18.27
C LEU A 367 36.27 -14.15 18.41
N LEU A 368 37.28 -14.61 17.68
CA LEU A 368 38.56 -13.95 17.40
C LEU A 368 38.77 -13.96 15.87
N GLY A 369 39.23 -12.91 15.19
CA GLY A 369 39.84 -11.69 15.70
C GLY A 369 39.98 -10.57 14.66
N PHE A 370 40.42 -9.41 15.17
CA PHE A 370 40.84 -8.22 14.44
C PHE A 370 42.36 -8.19 14.20
N GLY A 371 42.78 -7.37 13.23
CA GLY A 371 44.17 -7.05 12.87
C GLY A 371 44.96 -6.25 13.93
N PRO A 372 46.21 -5.84 13.62
CA PRO A 372 47.36 -5.88 14.52
C PRO A 372 47.57 -4.62 15.40
N PRO A 373 48.48 -4.68 16.40
CA PRO A 373 48.50 -3.77 17.54
C PRO A 373 49.50 -2.61 17.38
N SER A 374 49.27 -1.54 18.15
CA SER A 374 50.27 -0.54 18.52
C SER A 374 50.41 -0.42 20.05
N GLU A 375 51.62 0.00 20.42
CA GLU A 375 52.38 -0.20 21.64
C GLU A 375 51.90 0.41 22.97
N HIS A 376 52.33 -0.29 24.03
CA HIS A 376 52.83 0.20 25.33
C HIS A 376 51.95 0.99 26.32
N ALA A 377 51.41 0.22 27.27
CA ALA A 377 51.88 0.10 28.67
C ALA A 377 51.78 1.29 29.67
N ARG A 378 51.03 0.99 30.74
CA ARG A 378 51.27 1.24 32.18
C ARG A 378 51.21 2.69 32.67
N VAL A 379 50.18 3.09 33.42
CA VAL A 379 49.85 2.70 34.82
C VAL A 379 51.01 2.98 35.77
N GLN A 380 50.84 3.96 36.66
CA GLN A 380 50.68 3.69 38.10
C GLN A 380 50.22 4.93 38.89
N SER A 381 49.08 4.70 39.55
CA SER A 381 48.63 5.19 40.86
C SER A 381 49.69 5.83 41.77
N ASN A 382 49.33 6.86 42.54
CA ASN A 382 48.79 6.65 43.89
C ASN A 382 48.26 7.95 44.56
N SER A 383 47.21 7.78 45.39
CA SER A 383 46.90 8.42 46.70
C SER A 383 47.22 9.91 46.92
N GLY A 384 46.39 10.77 47.52
CA GLY A 384 45.18 10.72 48.36
C GLY A 384 44.91 12.20 48.72
N GLY A 385 43.69 12.68 48.97
CA GLY A 385 42.85 12.43 50.13
C GLY A 385 42.27 13.80 50.55
N GLU A 386 40.98 13.79 50.93
CA GLU A 386 40.28 14.73 51.86
C GLU A 386 40.32 16.25 51.54
N ALA A 387 39.31 17.09 51.75
CA ALA A 387 37.98 17.10 52.38
C ALA A 387 37.32 18.43 51.87
N ASP A 388 36.04 18.44 51.47
CA ASP A 388 34.88 18.90 52.26
C ASP A 388 34.47 20.38 52.02
N ALA A 389 33.15 20.62 52.15
CA ALA A 389 32.37 21.86 52.12
C ALA A 389 32.33 22.64 50.78
N GLY A 390 31.19 22.90 50.15
CA GLY A 390 29.92 23.33 50.74
C GLY A 390 29.81 24.86 50.62
N GLY A 391 28.90 25.38 49.79
CA GLY A 391 28.62 26.81 49.76
C GLY A 391 28.11 27.36 48.43
N GLN A 392 26.79 27.45 48.32
CA GLN A 392 26.05 28.28 47.36
C GLN A 392 26.35 29.77 47.54
N ASN A 393 26.19 30.54 46.45
CA ASN A 393 25.52 31.86 46.31
C ASN A 393 26.26 32.77 45.32
N THR A 394 25.71 32.97 44.12
CA THR A 394 24.76 34.05 43.70
C THR A 394 25.36 35.45 43.61
N SER A 395 25.01 36.08 42.48
CA SER A 395 24.89 37.52 42.23
C SER A 395 26.15 38.25 41.75
N THR A 396 26.20 38.55 40.45
CA THR A 396 25.72 39.84 39.92
C THR A 396 25.38 39.73 38.45
#